data_AF-A0A1Z9JHQ5-F1
#
_entry.id   AF-A0A1Z9JHQ5-F1
#
_cell.length_a   1.000
_cell.length_b   1.000
_cell.length_c   1.000
_cell.angle_alpha   90.00
_cell.angle_beta   90.00
_cell.angle_gamma   90.00
#
_symmetry.space_group_name_H-M   'P 1'
#
loop_
_entity.id
_entity.type
_entity.pdbx_description
1 polymer ?
#
loop_
_entity_poly.entity_id
_entity_poly.type
_entity_poly.pdbx_seq_one_letter_code
_entity_poly.pdbx_strand_id
1 'polypeptide(L)'
;MSLTAVECPGDVCHSHHGGHEVERVELRQNLEGHGHDWCERLAERIYEISVDTFSQMVLPMLQQQGWQRRHLEWEFKLSEEPMEVERTLADGTINAVESFFRSSEVQRLFVQELVGGTFAEADHNNLRSKAVRQVIEQELLAFLTEHNEELLDRVGEALMGEAQGNFDVARQQAREGLDDVHHLLVNHSEAIR
;
A
#
# COMPACT_ATOMS: atom_id res chain seq x y z
N MET A 1 2.53 -5.72 1.45
CA MET A 1 2.84 -5.18 2.79
C MET A 1 2.41 -3.73 2.77
N SER A 2 1.44 -3.38 3.60
CA SER A 2 1.00 -1.99 3.82
C SER A 2 2.07 -1.22 4.58
N LEU A 3 2.10 0.11 4.42
CA LEU A 3 2.99 0.97 5.21
C LEU A 3 2.47 1.06 6.65
N THR A 4 3.35 0.90 7.64
CA THR A 4 2.99 1.02 9.05
C THR A 4 4.03 1.87 9.78
N ALA A 5 3.62 2.59 10.82
CA ALA A 5 4.54 3.35 11.69
C ALA A 5 5.15 2.48 12.79
N VAL A 6 4.53 1.33 13.05
CA VAL A 6 4.94 0.36 14.07
C VAL A 6 4.85 -1.06 13.53
N GLU A 7 5.55 -1.97 14.18
CA GLU A 7 5.35 -3.42 14.06
C GLU A 7 5.00 -3.98 15.43
N CYS A 8 4.01 -4.86 15.50
CA CYS A 8 3.55 -5.43 16.75
C CYS A 8 3.76 -6.95 16.77
N PRO A 9 4.96 -7.47 17.10
CA PRO A 9 5.16 -8.89 17.35
C PRO A 9 4.49 -9.30 18.67
N GLY A 10 3.26 -9.81 18.60
CA GLY A 10 2.47 -10.16 19.80
C GLY A 10 1.95 -8.92 20.53
N ASP A 11 2.01 -8.89 21.85
CA ASP A 11 1.35 -7.83 22.63
C ASP A 11 2.16 -6.53 22.76
N VAL A 12 3.35 -6.45 22.18
CA VAL A 12 4.22 -5.26 22.22
C VAL A 12 4.42 -4.73 20.81
N CYS A 13 4.34 -3.42 20.65
CA CYS A 13 4.57 -2.70 19.41
C CYS A 13 5.86 -1.89 19.47
N HIS A 14 6.63 -1.94 18.39
CA HIS A 14 7.89 -1.23 18.23
C HIS A 14 7.77 -0.21 17.10
N SER A 15 8.24 1.02 17.34
CA SER A 15 8.30 2.01 16.26
C SER A 15 9.45 1.72 15.31
N HIS A 16 9.25 1.91 14.00
CA HIS A 16 10.32 1.71 12.99
C HIS A 16 11.52 2.65 13.16
N HIS A 17 11.34 3.78 13.85
CA HIS A 17 12.33 4.87 13.90
C HIS A 17 12.80 5.26 15.30
N GLY A 18 12.58 4.42 16.30
CA GLY A 18 13.08 4.65 17.64
C GLY A 18 12.90 3.41 18.50
N GLY A 19 13.87 3.12 19.38
CA GLY A 19 13.82 2.01 20.33
C GLY A 19 12.77 2.16 21.43
N HIS A 20 11.63 2.77 21.11
CA HIS A 20 10.46 2.91 21.96
C HIS A 20 9.51 1.76 21.68
N GLU A 21 9.13 1.08 22.74
CA GLU A 21 8.10 0.05 22.74
C GLU A 21 6.87 0.55 23.50
N VAL A 22 5.70 0.09 23.07
CA VAL A 22 4.43 0.38 23.71
C VAL A 22 3.60 -0.89 23.72
N GLU A 23 2.84 -1.13 24.79
CA GLU A 23 1.89 -2.23 24.81
C GLU A 23 0.84 -2.01 23.71
N ARG A 24 0.52 -3.07 22.97
CA ARG A 24 -0.42 -2.98 21.84
C ARG A 24 -1.79 -2.47 22.27
N VAL A 25 -2.25 -2.86 23.46
CA VAL A 25 -3.51 -2.38 24.03
C VAL A 25 -3.48 -0.87 24.25
N GLU A 26 -2.38 -0.35 24.79
CA GLU A 26 -2.20 1.09 25.00
C GLU A 26 -2.13 1.84 23.67
N LEU A 27 -1.39 1.32 22.69
CA LEU A 27 -1.36 1.89 21.35
C LEU A 27 -2.75 1.95 20.73
N ARG A 28 -3.49 0.84 20.76
CA ARG A 28 -4.85 0.76 20.21
C ARG A 28 -5.79 1.75 20.90
N GLN A 29 -5.76 1.83 22.23
CA GLN A 29 -6.58 2.78 22.97
C GLN A 29 -6.25 4.23 22.63
N ASN A 30 -4.97 4.57 22.46
CA ASN A 30 -4.55 5.90 22.04
C ASN A 30 -5.02 6.23 20.62
N LEU A 31 -4.86 5.30 19.68
CA LEU A 31 -5.32 5.46 18.29
C LEU A 31 -6.84 5.62 18.22
N GLU A 32 -7.60 4.75 18.90
CA GLU A 32 -9.06 4.83 19.00
C GLU A 32 -9.53 6.12 19.69
N GLY A 33 -8.83 6.54 20.75
CA GLY A 33 -9.16 7.75 21.52
C GLY A 33 -9.02 9.05 20.74
N HIS A 34 -8.08 9.11 19.80
CA HIS A 34 -7.89 10.26 18.92
C HIS A 34 -8.68 10.18 17.61
N GLY A 35 -8.88 8.97 17.10
CA GLY A 35 -9.59 8.72 15.85
C GLY A 35 -8.76 8.96 14.59
N HIS A 36 -9.24 8.39 13.48
CA HIS A 36 -8.51 8.33 12.21
C HIS A 36 -8.10 9.71 11.68
N ASP A 37 -9.04 10.65 11.57
CA ASP A 37 -8.79 12.00 11.05
C ASP A 37 -7.72 12.77 11.85
N TRP A 38 -7.64 12.55 13.17
CA TRP A 38 -6.62 13.19 13.98
C TRP A 38 -5.24 12.60 13.69
N CYS A 39 -5.15 11.27 13.59
CA CYS A 39 -3.91 10.58 13.24
C CYS A 39 -3.43 10.94 11.83
N GLU A 40 -4.33 11.08 10.85
CA GLU A 40 -3.99 11.55 9.51
C GLU A 40 -3.43 12.98 9.53
N ARG A 41 -4.07 13.92 10.22
CA ARG A 41 -3.55 15.30 10.33
C ARG A 41 -2.19 15.35 11.03
N LEU A 42 -1.97 14.49 12.05
CA LEU A 42 -0.67 14.39 12.71
C LEU A 42 0.39 13.85 11.74
N ALA A 43 0.09 12.76 11.03
CA ALA A 43 0.99 12.15 10.07
C ALA A 43 1.30 13.10 8.89
N GLU A 44 0.29 13.82 8.40
CA GLU A 44 0.43 14.87 7.40
C GLU A 44 1.42 15.93 7.88
N ARG A 45 1.28 16.40 9.12
CA ARG A 45 2.18 17.40 9.68
C ARG A 45 3.61 16.89 9.86
N ILE A 46 3.78 15.65 10.28
CA ILE A 46 5.10 15.01 10.39
C ILE A 46 5.73 14.85 9.01
N TYR A 47 4.94 14.46 8.00
CA TYR A 47 5.38 14.33 6.62
C TYR A 47 5.88 15.68 6.07
N GLU A 48 5.10 16.76 6.22
CA GLU A 48 5.51 18.11 5.82
C GLU A 48 6.85 18.52 6.44
N ILE A 49 6.98 18.35 7.76
CA ILE A 49 8.21 18.69 8.49
C ILE A 49 9.38 17.85 7.96
N SER A 50 9.15 16.56 7.67
CA SER A 50 10.18 15.65 7.17
C SER A 50 10.63 16.02 5.76
N VAL A 51 9.68 16.35 4.86
CA VAL A 51 9.97 16.82 3.50
C VAL A 51 10.70 18.16 3.55
N ASP A 52 10.26 19.12 4.37
CA ASP A 52 10.93 20.40 4.55
C ASP A 52 12.37 20.21 5.06
N THR A 53 12.55 19.34 6.06
CA THR A 53 13.87 19.03 6.62
C THR A 53 14.76 18.37 5.57
N PHE A 54 14.24 17.42 4.80
CA PHE A 54 14.95 16.78 3.70
C PHE A 54 15.35 17.81 2.63
N SER A 55 14.43 18.69 2.24
CA SER A 55 14.69 19.74 1.25
C SER A 55 15.69 20.79 1.71
N GLN A 56 15.76 21.08 3.00
CA GLN A 56 16.69 22.07 3.55
C GLN A 56 18.07 21.49 3.88
N MET A 57 18.13 20.23 4.32
CA MET A 57 19.36 19.62 4.84
C MET A 57 20.01 18.67 3.84
N VAL A 58 19.23 17.89 3.10
CA VAL A 58 19.73 16.80 2.25
C VAL A 58 19.86 17.24 0.80
N LEU A 59 18.82 17.84 0.21
CA LEU A 59 18.87 18.28 -1.20
C LEU A 59 20.07 19.18 -1.53
N PRO A 60 20.43 20.18 -0.71
CA PRO A 60 21.59 21.00 -0.99
C PRO A 60 22.88 20.20 -0.98
N MET A 61 22.99 19.16 -0.14
CA MET A 61 24.16 18.27 -0.13
C MET A 61 24.24 17.40 -1.40
N LEU A 62 23.09 16.89 -1.87
CA LEU A 62 23.02 16.09 -3.10
C LEU A 62 23.38 16.91 -4.35
N GLN A 63 23.01 18.20 -4.36
CA GLN A 63 23.27 19.13 -5.45
C GLN A 63 24.67 19.76 -5.41
N GLN A 64 25.46 19.54 -4.35
CA GLN A 64 26.84 20.02 -4.31
C GLN A 64 27.68 19.35 -5.40
N GLN A 65 28.46 20.17 -6.12
CA GLN A 65 29.41 19.67 -7.11
C GLN A 65 30.36 18.64 -6.47
N GLY A 66 30.45 17.48 -7.11
CA GLY A 66 31.31 16.38 -6.65
C GLY A 66 30.72 15.49 -5.55
N TRP A 67 29.49 15.71 -5.05
CA TRP A 67 28.84 14.75 -4.15
C TRP A 67 28.68 13.38 -4.81
N GLN A 68 28.15 13.37 -6.03
CA GLN A 68 28.02 12.19 -6.89
C GLN A 68 29.36 11.47 -7.01
N ARG A 69 30.44 12.21 -7.27
CA ARG A 69 31.79 11.67 -7.39
C ARG A 69 32.28 11.06 -6.06
N ARG A 70 32.17 11.78 -4.94
CA ARG A 70 32.59 11.31 -3.60
C ARG A 70 31.88 10.06 -3.10
N HIS A 71 30.64 9.81 -3.54
CA HIS A 71 29.84 8.67 -3.07
C HIS A 71 29.74 7.53 -4.09
N LEU A 72 29.81 7.82 -5.40
CA LEU A 72 29.80 6.80 -6.48
C LEU A 72 31.22 6.34 -6.85
N GLU A 73 32.28 7.04 -6.44
CA GLU A 73 33.67 6.57 -6.58
C GLU A 73 33.90 5.19 -5.93
N TRP A 74 33.12 4.87 -4.89
CA TRP A 74 33.29 3.62 -4.14
C TRP A 74 32.71 2.39 -4.85
N GLU A 75 31.67 2.56 -5.69
CA GLU A 75 31.06 1.45 -6.43
C GLU A 75 31.42 1.40 -7.92
N PHE A 76 31.81 2.51 -8.56
CA PHE A 76 31.86 2.56 -10.03
C PHE A 76 33.21 2.87 -10.69
N LYS A 77 34.30 3.16 -9.95
CA LYS A 77 35.61 3.56 -10.55
C LYS A 77 35.43 4.52 -11.74
N LEU A 78 34.71 5.61 -11.49
CA LEU A 78 34.36 6.60 -12.52
C LEU A 78 35.64 7.14 -13.20
N SER A 79 35.56 7.33 -14.52
CA SER A 79 36.63 7.93 -15.34
C SER A 79 37.06 9.30 -14.82
N GLU A 80 38.31 9.70 -15.08
CA GLU A 80 38.89 10.95 -14.56
C GLU A 80 38.09 12.21 -14.95
N GLU A 81 37.41 12.20 -16.09
CA GLU A 81 36.56 13.30 -16.55
C GLU A 81 35.08 13.06 -16.21
N PRO A 82 34.39 14.06 -15.61
CA PRO A 82 32.97 13.97 -15.35
C PRO A 82 32.19 13.98 -16.67
N MET A 83 31.46 12.90 -16.98
CA MET A 83 30.56 12.89 -18.12
C MET A 83 29.34 13.77 -17.81
N GLU A 84 29.13 14.83 -18.60
CA GLU A 84 28.04 15.79 -18.48
C GLU A 84 26.63 15.12 -18.47
N VAL A 85 26.50 13.99 -19.17
CA VAL A 85 25.27 13.19 -19.26
C VAL A 85 24.89 12.55 -17.92
N GLU A 86 25.85 12.02 -17.16
CA GLU A 86 25.58 11.37 -15.86
C GLU A 86 25.13 12.40 -14.81
N ARG A 87 25.76 13.57 -14.83
CA ARG A 87 25.37 14.70 -13.99
C ARG A 87 23.93 15.15 -14.29
N THR A 88 23.60 15.28 -15.57
CA THR A 88 22.24 15.67 -16.00
C THR A 88 21.18 14.65 -15.56
N LEU A 89 21.49 13.36 -15.64
CA LEU A 89 20.59 12.29 -15.17
C LEU A 89 20.38 12.33 -13.65
N ALA A 90 21.46 12.51 -12.89
CA ALA A 90 21.39 12.57 -11.43
C ALA A 90 20.63 13.82 -10.95
N ASP A 91 20.91 14.98 -11.53
CA ASP A 91 20.20 16.23 -11.22
C ASP A 91 18.71 16.11 -11.59
N GLY A 92 18.40 15.47 -12.74
CA GLY A 92 17.02 15.16 -13.14
C GLY A 92 16.32 14.21 -12.17
N THR A 93 17.01 13.20 -11.66
CA THR A 93 16.48 12.25 -10.68
C THR A 93 16.21 12.93 -9.34
N ILE A 94 17.14 13.76 -8.85
CA ILE A 94 16.97 14.55 -7.62
C ILE A 94 15.74 15.44 -7.72
N ASN A 95 15.57 16.16 -8.84
CA ASN A 95 14.43 17.04 -9.07
C ASN A 95 13.10 16.27 -9.16
N ALA A 96 13.10 15.10 -9.79
CA ALA A 96 11.92 14.23 -9.86
C ALA A 96 11.51 13.72 -8.48
N VAL A 97 12.49 13.32 -7.65
CA VAL A 97 12.26 12.87 -6.26
C VAL A 97 11.74 14.01 -5.39
N GLU A 98 12.32 15.21 -5.49
CA GLU A 98 11.80 16.38 -4.78
C GLU A 98 10.36 16.70 -5.20
N SER A 99 10.07 16.68 -6.50
CA SER A 99 8.73 16.94 -7.03
C SER A 99 7.73 15.89 -6.57
N PHE A 100 8.15 14.63 -6.49
CA PHE A 100 7.35 13.52 -5.99
C PHE A 100 6.98 13.72 -4.51
N PHE A 101 7.96 14.03 -3.65
CA PHE A 101 7.70 14.24 -2.22
C PHE A 101 6.82 15.46 -1.94
N ARG A 102 6.90 16.50 -2.79
CA ARG A 102 6.04 17.70 -2.69
C ARG A 102 4.66 17.55 -3.32
N SER A 103 4.37 16.43 -3.98
CA SER A 103 3.05 16.19 -4.56
C SER A 103 2.01 15.96 -3.46
N SER A 104 0.96 16.78 -3.46
CA SER A 104 -0.13 16.68 -2.49
C SER A 104 -0.88 15.35 -2.58
N GLU A 105 -0.99 14.77 -3.78
CA GLU A 105 -1.64 13.47 -3.97
C GLU A 105 -0.77 12.34 -3.39
N VAL A 106 0.55 12.40 -3.59
CA VAL A 106 1.49 11.43 -3.03
C VAL A 106 1.48 11.51 -1.50
N GLN A 107 1.54 12.72 -0.96
CA GLN A 107 1.44 12.98 0.48
C GLN A 107 0.14 12.38 1.04
N ARG A 108 -1.00 12.65 0.41
CA ARG A 108 -2.30 12.13 0.86
C ARG A 108 -2.33 10.61 0.87
N LEU A 109 -1.92 9.97 -0.22
CA LEU A 109 -1.91 8.51 -0.33
C LEU A 109 -0.94 7.87 0.69
N PHE A 110 0.24 8.46 0.87
CA PHE A 110 1.21 8.00 1.86
C PHE A 110 0.66 8.07 3.28
N VAL A 111 0.02 9.19 3.66
CA VAL A 111 -0.58 9.38 4.98
C VAL A 111 -1.71 8.37 5.22
N GLN A 112 -2.60 8.19 4.23
CA GLN A 112 -3.71 7.24 4.33
C GLN A 112 -3.21 5.80 4.53
N GLU A 113 -2.23 5.38 3.73
CA GLU A 113 -1.66 4.04 3.82
C GLU A 113 -0.95 3.83 5.17
N LEU A 114 -0.15 4.81 5.61
CA LEU A 114 0.61 4.73 6.86
C LEU A 114 -0.31 4.66 8.08
N VAL A 115 -1.33 5.52 8.15
CA VAL A 115 -2.27 5.55 9.28
C VAL A 115 -3.13 4.31 9.24
N GLY A 116 -3.70 3.96 8.08
CA GLY A 116 -4.53 2.76 7.92
C GLY A 116 -3.78 1.49 8.31
N GLY A 117 -2.53 1.34 7.84
CA GLY A 117 -1.68 0.21 8.21
C GLY A 117 -1.32 0.19 9.70
N THR A 118 -1.07 1.35 10.32
CA THR A 118 -0.80 1.44 11.77
C THR A 118 -2.01 1.04 12.62
N PHE A 119 -3.21 1.45 12.21
CA PHE A 119 -4.45 0.99 12.86
C PHE A 119 -4.65 -0.52 12.69
N ALA A 120 -4.41 -1.05 11.50
CA ALA A 120 -4.51 -2.48 11.23
C ALA A 120 -3.52 -3.30 12.06
N GLU A 121 -2.28 -2.82 12.20
CA GLU A 121 -1.25 -3.48 13.00
C GLU A 121 -1.56 -3.45 14.51
N ALA A 122 -2.07 -2.31 15.00
CA ALA A 122 -2.49 -2.14 16.39
C ALA A 122 -3.77 -2.95 16.71
N ASP A 123 -4.64 -3.14 15.72
CA ASP A 123 -5.84 -3.97 15.85
C ASP A 123 -5.45 -5.46 15.90
N HIS A 124 -5.20 -5.98 17.10
CA HIS A 124 -4.98 -7.42 17.35
C HIS A 124 -6.25 -8.27 17.13
N ASN A 125 -7.17 -7.86 16.26
CA ASN A 125 -8.40 -8.61 16.05
C ASN A 125 -8.18 -9.75 15.04
N ASN A 126 -7.27 -10.66 15.41
CA ASN A 126 -7.10 -11.95 14.76
C ASN A 126 -8.42 -12.72 14.68
N LEU A 127 -9.41 -12.44 15.55
CA LEU A 127 -10.73 -13.05 15.46
C LEU A 127 -11.52 -12.50 14.28
N ARG A 128 -11.50 -11.18 14.04
CA ARG A 128 -12.11 -10.57 12.85
C ARG A 128 -11.42 -11.08 11.58
N SER A 129 -10.09 -11.06 11.52
CA SER A 129 -9.34 -11.56 10.36
C SER A 129 -9.60 -13.05 10.11
N LYS A 130 -9.62 -13.88 11.16
CA LYS A 130 -10.01 -15.30 11.06
C LYS A 130 -11.45 -15.47 10.61
N ALA A 131 -12.39 -14.66 11.11
CA ALA A 131 -13.80 -14.73 10.71
C ALA A 131 -13.97 -14.37 9.23
N VAL A 132 -13.33 -13.29 8.76
CA VAL A 132 -13.36 -12.92 7.34
C VAL A 132 -12.77 -14.03 6.48
N ARG A 133 -11.59 -14.55 6.85
CA ARG A 133 -10.99 -15.69 6.14
C ARG A 133 -11.91 -16.89 6.10
N GLN A 134 -12.54 -17.23 7.22
CA GLN A 134 -13.43 -18.38 7.31
C GLN A 134 -14.69 -18.20 6.46
N VAL A 135 -15.27 -16.99 6.42
CA VAL A 135 -16.38 -16.66 5.51
C VAL A 135 -15.94 -16.80 4.05
N ILE A 136 -14.75 -16.31 3.68
CA ILE A 136 -14.29 -16.42 2.30
C ILE A 136 -14.02 -17.87 1.91
N GLU A 137 -13.20 -18.58 2.69
CA GLU A 137 -12.71 -19.92 2.36
C GLU A 137 -13.80 -20.99 2.49
N GLN A 138 -14.59 -20.95 3.55
CA GLN A 138 -15.55 -22.02 3.87
C GLN A 138 -16.96 -21.75 3.36
N GLU A 139 -17.36 -20.48 3.23
CA GLU A 139 -18.72 -20.14 2.81
C GLU A 139 -18.74 -19.65 1.36
N LEU A 140 -18.03 -18.58 1.02
CA LEU A 140 -18.15 -17.93 -0.29
C LEU A 140 -17.52 -18.74 -1.43
N LEU A 141 -16.28 -19.23 -1.27
CA LEU A 141 -15.63 -20.04 -2.29
C LEU A 141 -16.31 -21.41 -2.47
N ALA A 142 -16.79 -22.00 -1.38
CA ALA A 142 -17.61 -23.21 -1.42
C ALA A 142 -18.91 -22.94 -2.18
N PHE A 143 -19.63 -21.87 -1.84
CA PHE A 143 -20.86 -21.47 -2.52
C PHE A 143 -20.67 -21.26 -4.03
N LEU A 144 -19.63 -20.52 -4.44
CA LEU A 144 -19.31 -20.28 -5.85
C LEU A 144 -19.00 -21.58 -6.60
N THR A 145 -18.33 -22.53 -5.94
CA THR A 145 -18.00 -23.82 -6.54
C THR A 145 -19.24 -24.71 -6.67
N GLU A 146 -20.07 -24.78 -5.63
CA GLU A 146 -21.28 -25.62 -5.59
C GLU A 146 -22.37 -25.12 -6.54
N HIS A 147 -22.51 -23.81 -6.68
CA HIS A 147 -23.59 -23.19 -7.47
C HIS A 147 -23.11 -22.61 -8.80
N ASN A 148 -21.92 -23.00 -9.27
CA ASN A 148 -21.28 -22.40 -10.44
C ASN A 148 -22.19 -22.38 -11.67
N GLU A 149 -22.72 -23.52 -12.09
CA GLU A 149 -23.54 -23.61 -13.30
C GLU A 149 -24.87 -22.82 -13.18
N GLU A 150 -25.50 -22.84 -12.00
CA GLU A 150 -26.72 -22.05 -11.76
C GLU A 150 -26.45 -20.54 -11.79
N LEU A 151 -25.31 -20.11 -11.26
CA LEU A 151 -24.90 -18.70 -11.30
C LEU A 151 -24.58 -18.26 -12.73
N LEU A 152 -23.89 -19.09 -13.51
CA LEU A 152 -23.63 -18.82 -14.93
C LEU A 152 -24.91 -18.63 -15.73
N ASP A 153 -25.90 -19.48 -15.50
CA ASP A 153 -27.18 -19.39 -16.21
C ASP A 153 -27.96 -18.15 -15.78
N ARG A 154 -28.05 -17.87 -14.47
CA ARG A 154 -28.76 -16.68 -13.95
C ARG A 154 -28.12 -15.37 -14.37
N VAL A 155 -26.79 -15.28 -14.33
CA VAL A 155 -26.06 -14.07 -14.76
C VAL A 155 -26.11 -13.95 -16.28
N GLY A 156 -25.97 -15.07 -17.01
CA GLY A 156 -26.15 -15.10 -18.46
C GLY A 156 -27.52 -14.61 -18.90
N GLU A 157 -28.60 -15.03 -18.23
CA GLU A 157 -29.95 -14.54 -18.48
C GLU A 157 -30.07 -13.03 -18.21
N ALA A 158 -29.47 -12.53 -17.13
CA ALA A 158 -29.48 -11.11 -16.81
C ALA A 158 -28.72 -10.26 -17.85
N LEU A 159 -27.68 -10.82 -18.47
CA LEU A 159 -26.85 -10.16 -19.49
C LEU A 159 -27.40 -10.29 -20.92
N MET A 160 -28.52 -10.96 -21.13
CA MET A 160 -29.12 -11.20 -22.46
C MET A 160 -29.38 -9.93 -23.27
N GLY A 161 -29.77 -8.83 -22.60
CA GLY A 161 -30.00 -7.54 -23.26
C GLY A 161 -28.73 -6.94 -23.86
N GLU A 162 -27.62 -7.06 -23.16
CA GLU A 162 -26.31 -6.57 -23.60
C GLU A 162 -25.68 -7.51 -24.64
N ALA A 163 -25.94 -8.81 -24.52
CA ALA A 163 -25.48 -9.84 -25.45
C ALA A 163 -26.34 -9.96 -26.73
N GLN A 164 -27.25 -9.01 -27.00
CA GLN A 164 -28.11 -8.99 -28.19
C GLN A 164 -28.94 -10.27 -28.37
N GLY A 165 -29.36 -10.87 -27.26
CA GLY A 165 -30.12 -12.12 -27.24
C GLY A 165 -29.29 -13.39 -27.45
N ASN A 166 -27.95 -13.30 -27.46
CA ASN A 166 -27.09 -14.46 -27.55
C ASN A 166 -26.69 -14.97 -26.15
N PHE A 167 -27.37 -16.04 -25.72
CA PHE A 167 -27.15 -16.63 -24.41
C PHE A 167 -25.76 -17.25 -24.25
N ASP A 168 -25.20 -17.87 -25.28
CA ASP A 168 -23.87 -18.49 -25.19
C ASP A 168 -22.78 -17.43 -24.94
N VAL A 169 -22.91 -16.26 -25.58
CA VAL A 169 -22.01 -15.12 -25.34
C VAL A 169 -22.20 -14.54 -23.95
N ALA A 170 -23.45 -14.34 -23.51
CA ALA A 170 -23.77 -13.83 -22.18
C ALA A 170 -23.22 -14.74 -21.07
N ARG A 171 -23.38 -16.06 -21.24
CA ARG A 171 -22.92 -17.09 -20.32
C ARG A 171 -21.39 -17.19 -20.27
N GLN A 172 -20.71 -16.99 -21.40
CA GLN A 172 -19.26 -16.94 -21.43
C GLN A 172 -18.71 -15.70 -20.70
N GLN A 173 -19.33 -14.53 -20.87
CA GLN A 173 -18.95 -13.33 -20.12
C GLN A 173 -19.26 -13.44 -18.63
N ALA A 174 -20.37 -14.09 -18.27
CA ALA A 174 -20.67 -14.43 -16.88
C ALA A 174 -19.57 -15.31 -16.27
N ARG A 175 -19.03 -16.27 -17.02
CA ARG A 175 -17.93 -17.13 -16.57
C ARG A 175 -16.67 -16.36 -16.29
N GLU A 176 -16.24 -15.52 -17.21
CA GLU A 176 -15.05 -14.68 -17.03
C GLU A 176 -15.21 -13.77 -15.80
N GLY A 177 -16.38 -13.14 -15.62
CA GLY A 177 -16.65 -12.32 -14.43
C GLY A 177 -16.69 -13.11 -13.12
N LEU A 178 -17.21 -14.34 -13.13
CA LEU A 178 -17.21 -15.23 -11.96
C LEU A 178 -15.78 -15.68 -11.60
N ASP A 179 -14.93 -15.95 -12.59
CA ASP A 179 -13.51 -16.25 -12.38
C ASP A 179 -12.77 -15.05 -11.77
N ASP A 180 -13.04 -13.83 -12.24
CA ASP A 180 -12.48 -12.59 -11.65
C ASP A 180 -12.89 -12.42 -10.18
N VAL A 181 -14.17 -12.66 -9.85
CA VAL A 181 -14.66 -12.62 -8.46
C VAL A 181 -13.99 -13.69 -7.60
N HIS A 182 -13.81 -14.90 -8.13
CA HIS A 182 -13.08 -15.96 -7.44
C HIS A 182 -11.64 -15.53 -7.12
N HIS A 183 -10.93 -14.98 -8.10
CA HIS A 183 -9.57 -14.49 -7.91
C HIS A 183 -9.49 -13.37 -6.87
N LEU A 184 -10.42 -12.42 -6.88
CA LEU A 184 -10.50 -11.35 -5.89
C LEU A 184 -10.68 -11.90 -4.47
N LEU A 185 -11.55 -12.89 -4.29
CA LEU A 185 -11.79 -13.53 -2.99
C LEU A 185 -10.57 -14.29 -2.49
N VAL A 186 -9.91 -15.06 -3.35
CA VAL A 186 -8.67 -15.78 -2.99
C VAL A 186 -7.58 -14.79 -2.59
N ASN A 187 -7.32 -13.77 -3.40
CA ASN A 187 -6.31 -12.76 -3.11
C ASN A 187 -6.60 -12.02 -1.80
N HIS A 188 -7.88 -11.72 -1.52
CA HIS A 188 -8.26 -11.06 -0.28
C HIS A 188 -8.08 -11.99 0.93
N SER A 189 -8.40 -13.27 0.81
CA SER A 189 -8.14 -14.27 1.85
C SER A 189 -6.65 -14.40 2.16
N GLU A 190 -5.82 -14.44 1.11
CA GLU A 190 -4.35 -14.53 1.25
C GLU A 190 -3.75 -13.26 1.86
N ALA A 191 -4.27 -12.08 1.52
CA ALA A 191 -3.80 -10.80 2.06
C ALA A 191 -4.13 -10.61 3.55
N ILE A 192 -5.17 -11.29 4.06
CA ILE A 192 -5.61 -11.23 5.47
C ILE A 192 -4.85 -12.25 6.36
N ARG A 193 -4.05 -13.12 5.76
CA ARG A 193 -3.30 -14.18 6.45
C ARG A 193 -2.09 -13.67 7.20
#